data_AF-A0A3M1MJM0-F1
#
_entry.id   AF-A0A3M1MJM0-F1
#
_cell.length_a   1.000
_cell.length_b   1.000
_cell.length_c   1.000
_cell.angle_alpha   90.00
_cell.angle_beta   90.00
_cell.angle_gamma   90.00
#
_symmetry.space_group_name_H-M   'P 1'
#
loop_
_entity.id
_entity.type
_entity.pdbx_description
1 polymer ?
#
loop_
_entity_poly.entity_id
_entity_poly.type
_entity_poly.pdbx_seq_one_letter_code
_entity_poly.pdbx_strand_id
1 'polypeptide(L)'
;MSRLFSALLLLLLFPVCALALGPRIEVTTTDVDFGTVLQGDKVEQVFTFRNAGDEPLVIDRVKSSCGCTAALVAEREIPPGGTGEVRATFDSTRFHG
;
A
#
# COMPACT_ATOMS: atom_id res chain seq x y z
N MET A 1 -20.73 -33.13 -38.70
CA MET A 1 -21.15 -32.25 -37.58
C MET A 1 -20.11 -32.18 -36.44
N SER A 2 -18.98 -32.88 -36.55
CA SER A 2 -17.88 -32.95 -35.57
C SER A 2 -16.97 -31.71 -35.48
N ARG A 3 -17.12 -30.73 -36.39
CA ARG A 3 -16.32 -29.48 -36.39
C ARG A 3 -16.91 -28.38 -35.50
N LEU A 4 -18.16 -28.52 -35.07
CA LEU A 4 -18.82 -27.60 -34.14
C LEU A 4 -18.49 -27.92 -32.68
N PHE A 5 -18.16 -29.17 -32.36
CA PHE A 5 -17.77 -29.58 -31.00
C PHE A 5 -16.34 -29.16 -30.64
N SER A 6 -15.44 -29.10 -31.64
CA SER A 6 -14.03 -28.73 -31.42
C SER A 6 -13.82 -27.22 -31.22
N ALA A 7 -14.76 -26.37 -31.65
CA ALA A 7 -14.69 -24.92 -31.45
C ALA A 7 -15.15 -24.51 -30.04
N LEU A 8 -16.09 -25.25 -29.44
CA LEU A 8 -16.60 -25.00 -28.09
C LEU A 8 -15.58 -25.39 -27.00
N LEU A 9 -14.73 -26.38 -27.27
CA LEU A 9 -13.68 -26.83 -26.36
C LEU A 9 -12.47 -25.86 -26.31
N LEU A 10 -12.28 -25.01 -27.31
CA LEU A 10 -11.20 -24.01 -27.35
C LEU A 10 -11.53 -22.74 -26.54
N LEU A 11 -12.81 -22.48 -26.26
CA LEU A 11 -13.25 -21.30 -25.48
C LEU A 11 -13.00 -21.46 -23.97
N LEU A 12 -12.72 -22.68 -23.50
CA LEU A 12 -12.45 -23.02 -22.09
C LEU A 12 -10.96 -22.93 -21.71
N LEU A 13 -10.07 -22.62 -22.66
CA LEU A 13 -8.63 -22.50 -22.46
C LEU A 13 -8.14 -21.05 -22.38
N PHE A 14 -9.03 -20.06 -22.50
CA PHE A 14 -8.65 -18.69 -22.13
C PHE A 14 -8.48 -18.67 -20.60
N PRO A 15 -7.27 -18.43 -20.08
CA PRO A 15 -7.12 -18.21 -18.66
C PRO A 15 -7.97 -16.97 -18.39
N VAL A 16 -9.01 -17.13 -17.57
CA VAL A 16 -9.69 -15.99 -16.96
C VAL A 16 -8.57 -15.30 -16.19
N CYS A 17 -7.97 -14.30 -16.82
CA CYS A 17 -7.01 -13.43 -16.19
C CYS A 17 -7.80 -12.80 -15.06
N ALA A 18 -7.54 -13.23 -13.83
CA ALA A 18 -8.20 -12.67 -12.67
C ALA A 18 -7.81 -11.19 -12.64
N LEU A 19 -8.69 -10.33 -13.18
CA LEU A 19 -8.65 -8.91 -12.90
C LEU A 19 -8.89 -8.83 -11.39
N ALA A 20 -7.85 -8.41 -10.66
CA ALA A 20 -7.97 -8.14 -9.24
C ALA A 20 -8.91 -6.92 -9.09
N LEU A 21 -10.21 -7.19 -8.98
CA LEU A 21 -11.25 -6.22 -8.65
C LEU A 21 -11.24 -6.00 -7.14
N GLY A 22 -11.38 -4.75 -6.71
CA GLY A 22 -11.35 -4.33 -5.31
C GLY A 22 -10.28 -3.28 -5.00
N PRO A 23 -10.21 -2.82 -3.74
CA PRO A 23 -9.24 -1.80 -3.33
C PRO A 23 -7.82 -2.36 -3.40
N ARG A 24 -6.90 -1.58 -3.98
CA ARG A 24 -5.50 -1.98 -4.13
C ARG A 24 -4.57 -0.82 -3.78
N ILE A 25 -3.75 -1.01 -2.76
CA ILE A 25 -2.76 -0.03 -2.34
C ILE A 25 -1.44 -0.20 -3.12
N GLU A 26 -0.91 0.91 -3.65
CA GLU A 26 0.44 0.99 -4.20
C GLU A 26 1.22 2.07 -3.45
N VAL A 27 2.44 1.77 -3.01
CA VAL A 27 3.28 2.70 -2.25
C VAL A 27 4.49 3.07 -3.09
N THR A 28 4.80 4.36 -3.22
CA THR A 28 5.90 4.83 -4.08
C THR A 28 7.26 4.59 -3.46
N THR A 29 7.38 4.76 -2.14
CA THR A 29 8.62 4.60 -1.39
C THR A 29 8.35 3.77 -0.15
N THR A 30 9.11 2.70 0.04
CA THR A 30 8.95 1.80 1.19
C THR A 30 10.04 1.97 2.24
N ASP A 31 11.16 2.56 1.85
CA ASP A 31 12.37 2.64 2.65
C ASP A 31 12.94 4.05 2.60
N VAL A 32 13.38 4.54 3.76
CA VAL A 32 14.05 5.84 3.91
C VAL A 32 15.22 5.67 4.86
N ASP A 33 16.39 6.13 4.40
CA ASP A 33 17.59 6.24 5.21
C ASP A 33 17.72 7.70 5.67
N PHE A 34 17.61 7.93 6.98
CA PHE A 34 17.81 9.24 7.58
C PHE A 34 19.29 9.61 7.74
N GLY A 35 20.20 8.68 7.44
CA GLY A 35 21.63 8.81 7.69
C GLY A 35 21.93 8.98 9.18
N THR A 36 22.71 10.00 9.50
CA THR A 36 23.05 10.32 10.89
C THR A 36 21.98 11.19 11.51
N VAL A 37 21.29 10.66 12.52
CA VAL A 37 20.35 11.40 13.38
C VAL A 37 21.04 11.71 14.70
N LEU A 38 21.03 12.98 15.13
CA LEU A 38 21.56 13.34 16.44
C LEU A 38 20.65 12.79 17.53
N GLN A 39 21.25 12.22 18.58
CA GLN A 39 20.49 11.73 19.72
C GLN A 39 19.72 12.87 20.37
N GLY A 40 18.41 12.69 20.52
CA GLY A 40 17.50 13.72 21.01
C GLY A 40 16.55 14.25 19.94
N ASP A 41 16.90 14.09 18.67
CA ASP A 41 16.11 14.60 17.56
C ASP A 41 14.93 13.69 17.21
N LYS A 42 13.94 14.32 16.58
CA LYS A 42 12.83 13.64 15.92
C LYS A 42 12.93 13.93 14.43
N VAL A 43 12.87 12.89 13.63
CA VAL A 43 12.84 13.00 12.17
C VAL A 43 11.50 12.50 11.65
N GLU A 44 11.00 13.16 10.61
CA GLU A 44 9.72 12.84 10.00
C GLU A 44 9.91 12.40 8.56
N GLN A 45 9.10 11.43 8.13
CA GLN A 45 8.97 11.01 6.75
C GLN A 45 7.50 10.88 6.38
N VAL A 46 7.14 11.41 5.21
CA VAL A 46 5.81 11.20 4.62
C VAL A 46 5.90 10.12 3.56
N PHE A 47 5.09 9.09 3.70
CA PHE A 47 4.93 8.02 2.73
C PHE A 47 3.62 8.23 1.97
N THR A 48 3.73 8.51 0.67
CA THR A 48 2.57 8.62 -0.21
C THR A 48 2.21 7.25 -0.77
N PHE A 49 0.92 6.95 -0.78
CA PHE A 49 0.36 5.76 -1.39
C PHE A 49 -0.82 6.12 -2.29
N ARG A 50 -1.14 5.24 -3.21
CA ARG A 50 -2.23 5.40 -4.18
C ARG A 50 -3.17 4.21 -4.10
N ASN A 51 -4.47 4.47 -4.23
CA ASN A 51 -5.44 3.43 -4.52
C ASN A 51 -5.43 3.15 -6.04
N ALA A 52 -4.76 2.08 -6.45
CA ALA A 52 -4.71 1.59 -7.83
C ALA A 52 -5.84 0.59 -8.16
N GLY A 53 -6.77 0.38 -7.22
CA GLY A 53 -7.96 -0.44 -7.41
C GLY A 53 -9.12 0.34 -8.03
N ASP A 54 -10.25 -0.34 -8.17
CA ASP A 54 -11.51 0.18 -8.72
C ASP A 54 -12.60 0.39 -7.65
N GLU A 55 -12.31 0.07 -6.39
CA GLU A 55 -13.17 0.33 -5.23
C GLU A 55 -12.47 1.23 -4.18
N PRO A 56 -13.21 1.93 -3.30
CA PRO A 56 -12.63 2.73 -2.22
C PRO A 56 -11.71 1.92 -1.30
N LEU A 57 -10.49 2.43 -1.07
CA LEU A 57 -9.51 1.86 -0.15
C LEU A 57 -9.71 2.45 1.24
N VAL A 58 -10.13 1.62 2.21
CA VAL A 58 -10.30 2.03 3.61
C VAL A 58 -9.10 1.61 4.45
N ILE A 59 -8.45 2.59 5.09
CA ILE A 59 -7.37 2.39 6.05
C ILE A 59 -7.96 2.19 7.45
N ASP A 60 -8.14 0.92 7.83
CA ASP A 60 -8.63 0.54 9.16
C ASP A 60 -7.67 1.02 10.26
N ARG A 61 -6.38 0.72 10.11
CA ARG A 61 -5.37 1.01 11.13
C ARG A 61 -3.97 1.14 10.54
N VAL A 62 -3.19 2.05 11.10
CA VAL A 62 -1.74 2.12 10.91
C VAL A 62 -1.04 1.71 12.21
N LYS A 63 -0.04 0.84 12.11
CA LYS A 63 0.76 0.38 13.27
C LYS A 63 2.24 0.48 12.95
N SER A 64 3.01 1.01 13.89
CA SER A 64 4.46 0.89 13.90
C SER A 64 4.90 -0.39 14.61
N SER A 65 6.05 -0.94 14.21
CA SER A 65 6.67 -2.10 14.86
C SER A 65 7.51 -1.72 16.09
N CYS A 66 8.05 -0.49 16.12
CA CYS A 66 8.81 0.08 17.24
C CYS A 66 8.00 1.13 17.99
N GLY A 67 8.03 1.10 19.33
CA GLY A 67 7.45 2.17 20.17
C GLY A 67 8.15 3.54 20.04
N CYS A 68 9.30 3.57 19.36
CA CYS A 68 10.06 4.76 18.99
C CYS A 68 9.52 5.46 17.74
N THR A 69 8.62 4.81 16.98
CA THR A 69 8.06 5.37 15.74
C THR A 69 6.57 5.59 15.91
N ALA A 70 6.11 6.82 15.69
CA ALA A 70 4.70 7.14 15.54
C ALA A 70 4.33 7.17 14.06
N ALA A 71 3.14 6.67 13.70
CA ALA A 71 2.64 6.71 12.33
C ALA A 71 1.19 7.18 12.31
N LEU A 72 0.88 8.17 11.48
CA LEU A 72 -0.43 8.79 11.35
C LEU A 72 -0.85 8.81 9.88
N VAL A 73 -2.10 8.44 9.60
CA VAL A 73 -2.70 8.57 8.27
C VAL A 73 -3.55 9.83 8.20
N ALA A 74 -3.40 10.62 7.13
CA ALA A 74 -4.18 11.84 6.95
C ALA A 74 -5.66 11.55 6.63
N GLU A 75 -5.90 10.59 5.75
CA GLU A 75 -7.23 10.23 5.24
C GLU A 75 -7.45 8.72 5.32
N ARG A 76 -8.61 8.30 5.83
CA ARG A 76 -8.91 6.87 6.07
C ARG A 76 -9.67 6.20 4.95
N GLU A 77 -10.19 6.95 3.98
CA GLU A 77 -10.90 6.42 2.83
C GLU A 77 -10.37 7.11 1.58
N ILE A 78 -9.77 6.33 0.68
CA ILE A 78 -9.12 6.84 -0.52
C ILE A 78 -9.91 6.33 -1.73
N PRO A 79 -10.52 7.21 -2.54
CA PRO A 79 -11.29 6.80 -3.70
C PRO A 79 -10.39 6.11 -4.76
N PRO A 80 -10.97 5.34 -5.70
CA PRO A 80 -10.23 4.77 -6.83
C PRO A 80 -9.38 5.82 -7.56
N GLY A 81 -8.10 5.51 -7.77
CA GLY A 81 -7.12 6.41 -8.38
C GLY A 81 -6.57 7.51 -7.47
N GLY A 82 -7.17 7.73 -6.29
CA GLY A 82 -6.76 8.75 -5.31
C GLY A 82 -5.48 8.40 -4.57
N THR A 83 -4.90 9.41 -3.91
CA THR A 83 -3.66 9.30 -3.13
C THR A 83 -3.90 9.62 -1.67
N GLY A 84 -3.23 8.90 -0.77
CA GLY A 84 -3.19 9.17 0.65
C GLY A 84 -1.77 9.28 1.17
N GLU A 85 -1.63 9.75 2.41
CA GLU A 85 -0.34 9.95 3.07
C GLU A 85 -0.31 9.31 4.45
N VAL A 86 0.81 8.66 4.76
CA VAL A 86 1.19 8.24 6.12
C VAL A 86 2.40 9.06 6.55
N ARG A 87 2.23 9.87 7.60
CA ARG A 87 3.35 10.54 8.27
C ARG A 87 3.92 9.63 9.35
N ALA A 88 5.18 9.26 9.20
CA ALA A 88 5.95 8.55 10.21
C ALA A 88 6.92 9.52 10.90
N THR A 89 6.98 9.47 12.22
CA THR A 89 7.91 10.24 13.05
C THR A 89 8.75 9.26 13.85
N PHE A 90 10.06 9.28 13.66
CA PHE A 90 11.03 8.53 14.47
C PHE A 90 11.56 9.41 15.59
N ASP A 91 11.43 8.95 16.83
CA ASP A 91 11.89 9.64 18.03
C ASP A 91 13.16 8.96 18.58
N SER A 92 14.32 9.57 18.30
CA SER A 92 15.61 9.01 18.71
C SER A 92 15.81 8.98 20.23
N THR A 93 15.04 9.77 21.01
CA THR A 93 15.10 9.72 22.48
C THR A 93 14.63 8.38 23.05
N ARG A 94 13.77 7.68 22.29
CA ARG A 94 13.19 6.39 22.66
C ARG A 94 13.89 5.21 21.98
N PHE A 95 14.92 5.50 21.19
CA PHE A 95 15.70 4.50 20.50
C PHE A 95 16.94 4.15 21.33
N HIS A 96 17.05 2.88 21.71
CA HIS A 96 18.13 2.41 22.58
C HIS A 96 19.23 1.60 21.86
N GLY A 97 19.10 1.38 20.54
CA GLY A 97 20.07 0.63 19.74
C GLY A 97 19.97 -0.87 19.97
#